data_AF-A0A381ICS5-F1
#
_entry.id   AF-A0A381ICS5-F1
#
_cell.length_a   1.000
_cell.length_b   1.000
_cell.length_c   1.000
_cell.angle_alpha   90.00
_cell.angle_beta   90.00
_cell.angle_gamma   90.00
#
_symmetry.space_group_name_H-M   'P 1'
#
loop_
_entity.id
_entity.type
_entity.pdbx_description
1 polymer ?
#
loop_
_entity_poly.entity_id
_entity_poly.type
_entity_poly.pdbx_seq_one_letter_code
_entity_poly.pdbx_strand_id
1 'polypeptide(L)'
;MLFSSLIFLFYFLPITLVLYYVFRFNRTIQNMILLAVSLFFYAWGEPKFVVIMIVSIIMNYIFGLLVDRYRESKIKVKVFLVLMCVYNIGVYLYLNI
;
A
#
# COMPACT_ATOMS: atom_id res chain seq x y z
N MET A 1 -6.84 8.99 10.28
CA MET A 1 -7.69 10.21 10.31
C MET A 1 -8.78 10.03 9.27
N LEU A 2 -9.95 10.66 9.43
CA LEU A 2 -10.97 10.69 8.36
C LEU A 2 -10.53 11.68 7.27
N PHE A 3 -10.72 11.31 6.00
CA PHE A 3 -10.46 12.21 4.86
C PHE A 3 -11.27 13.51 4.92
N SER A 4 -12.46 13.46 5.52
CA SER A 4 -13.34 14.62 5.72
C SER A 4 -12.98 15.49 6.93
N SER A 5 -11.91 15.16 7.67
CA SER A 5 -11.53 15.93 8.85
C SER A 5 -10.85 17.26 8.49
N LEU A 6 -11.14 18.30 9.28
CA LEU A 6 -10.47 19.61 9.15
C LEU A 6 -8.94 19.49 9.30
N ILE A 7 -8.48 18.56 10.15
CA ILE A 7 -7.07 18.28 10.38
C ILE A 7 -6.41 17.76 9.10
N PHE A 8 -7.09 16.89 8.35
CA PHE A 8 -6.58 16.39 7.08
C PHE A 8 -6.43 17.54 6.05
N LEU A 9 -7.49 18.34 5.89
CA LEU A 9 -7.53 19.37 4.85
C LEU A 9 -6.54 20.51 5.12
N PHE A 10 -6.46 21.00 6.36
CA PHE A 10 -5.70 22.21 6.70
C PHE A 10 -4.29 21.96 7.24
N TYR A 11 -4.00 20.76 7.74
CA TYR A 11 -2.66 20.42 8.25
C TYR A 11 -1.99 19.35 7.41
N PHE A 12 -2.61 18.17 7.31
CA PHE A 12 -1.97 17.03 6.66
C PHE A 12 -1.68 17.29 5.18
N LEU A 13 -2.68 17.74 4.41
CA LEU A 13 -2.53 18.00 2.98
C LEU A 13 -1.46 19.05 2.65
N PRO A 14 -1.48 20.27 3.22
CA PRO A 14 -0.47 21.28 2.92
C PRO A 14 0.93 20.85 3.38
N ILE A 15 1.07 20.19 4.54
CA ILE A 15 2.37 19.67 5.00
C ILE A 15 2.90 18.61 4.02
N THR A 16 2.04 17.69 3.58
CA THR A 16 2.41 16.64 2.62
C THR A 16 2.88 17.23 1.30
N LEU A 17 2.17 18.25 0.79
CA LEU A 17 2.54 18.94 -0.45
C LEU A 17 3.86 19.71 -0.30
N VAL A 18 4.05 20.45 0.80
CA VAL A 18 5.31 21.15 1.08
C VAL A 18 6.47 20.16 1.12
N LEU A 19 6.33 19.05 1.86
CA LEU A 19 7.35 18.00 1.87
C LEU A 19 7.61 17.45 0.46
N TYR A 20 6.56 17.13 -0.30
CA TYR A 20 6.71 16.64 -1.67
C TYR A 20 7.49 17.61 -2.57
N TYR A 21 7.22 18.92 -2.50
CA TYR A 21 7.92 19.92 -3.31
C TYR A 21 9.33 20.25 -2.83
N VAL A 22 9.58 20.21 -1.51
CA VAL A 22 10.92 20.43 -0.94
C VAL A 22 11.88 19.33 -1.40
N PHE A 23 11.42 18.08 -1.42
CA PHE A 23 12.24 16.93 -1.81
C PHE A 23 12.28 16.65 -3.32
N ARG A 24 11.90 17.62 -4.17
CA ARG A 24 11.83 17.48 -5.64
C ARG A 24 13.15 17.14 -6.31
N PHE A 25 14.27 17.35 -5.63
CA PHE A 25 15.60 17.02 -6.11
C PHE A 25 15.86 15.51 -6.23
N ASN A 26 15.11 14.66 -5.51
CA ASN A 26 15.29 13.20 -5.57
C ASN A 26 13.95 12.46 -5.58
N ARG A 27 13.63 11.86 -6.73
CA ARG A 27 12.39 11.09 -6.96
C ARG A 27 12.20 9.93 -5.99
N THR A 28 13.27 9.25 -5.60
CA THR A 28 13.20 8.12 -4.65
C THR A 28 12.77 8.61 -3.27
N ILE A 29 13.34 9.72 -2.82
CA ILE A 29 13.00 10.32 -1.52
C ILE A 29 11.55 10.83 -1.53
N GLN A 30 11.09 11.45 -2.62
CA GLN A 30 9.69 11.85 -2.74
C GLN A 30 8.72 10.67 -2.56
N ASN A 31 9.00 9.55 -3.23
CA ASN A 31 8.15 8.36 -3.14
C ASN A 31 8.20 7.75 -1.72
N MET A 32 9.37 7.72 -1.08
CA MET A 32 9.49 7.26 0.31
C MET A 32 8.73 8.14 1.28
N ILE A 33 8.80 9.46 1.13
CA ILE A 33 8.06 10.42 1.98
C ILE A 33 6.56 10.24 1.76
N LEU A 34 6.11 10.18 0.51
CA LEU A 34 4.70 9.95 0.20
C LEU A 34 4.20 8.64 0.81
N LEU A 35 4.98 7.57 0.72
CA LEU A 35 4.66 6.28 1.33
C LEU A 35 4.57 6.39 2.87
N ALA A 36 5.57 7.00 3.51
CA ALA A 36 5.60 7.15 4.97
C ALA A 36 4.42 8.00 5.49
N VAL A 37 4.15 9.13 4.83
CA VAL A 37 3.05 10.04 5.18
C VAL A 37 1.70 9.37 4.95
N SER A 38 1.56 8.58 3.88
CA SER A 38 0.35 7.80 3.61
C SER A 38 0.13 6.73 4.68
N LEU A 39 1.16 5.96 5.04
CA LEU A 39 1.08 4.97 6.11
C LEU A 39 0.70 5.60 7.45
N PHE A 40 1.29 6.77 7.78
CA PHE A 40 0.94 7.50 9.00
C PHE A 40 -0.53 7.94 9.03
N PHE A 41 -1.03 8.44 7.89
CA PHE A 41 -2.44 8.82 7.76
C PHE A 41 -3.39 7.65 8.01
N TYR A 42 -3.10 6.49 7.42
CA TYR A 42 -3.86 5.27 7.64
C TYR A 42 -3.74 4.79 9.10
N ALA A 43 -2.57 4.90 9.71
CA ALA A 43 -2.30 4.39 11.06
C ALA A 43 -3.01 5.20 12.15
N TRP A 44 -3.31 6.47 11.88
CA TRP A 44 -3.93 7.36 12.85
C TRP A 44 -5.36 6.95 13.24
N GLY A 45 -6.10 6.30 12.35
CA GLY A 45 -7.46 5.82 12.67
C GLY A 45 -7.41 4.50 13.42
N GLU A 46 -6.81 3.50 12.79
CA GLU A 46 -6.80 2.12 13.28
C GLU A 46 -5.47 1.45 12.93
N PRO A 47 -4.45 1.55 13.80
CA PRO A 47 -3.09 1.12 13.47
C PRO A 47 -2.98 -0.38 13.22
N LYS A 48 -3.91 -1.20 13.75
CA LYS A 48 -3.95 -2.64 13.51
C LYS A 48 -4.17 -2.99 12.04
N PHE A 49 -5.07 -2.29 11.35
CA PHE A 49 -5.37 -2.56 9.94
C PHE A 49 -4.22 -2.13 9.02
N VAL A 50 -3.40 -1.16 9.44
CA VAL A 50 -2.21 -0.76 8.68
C VAL A 50 -1.17 -1.86 8.62
N VAL A 51 -0.99 -2.63 9.68
CA VAL A 51 -0.08 -3.78 9.67
C VAL A 51 -0.54 -4.82 8.64
N ILE A 52 -1.84 -5.14 8.64
CA ILE A 52 -2.44 -6.07 7.66
C ILE A 52 -2.30 -5.52 6.24
N MET A 53 -2.51 -4.22 6.04
CA MET A 53 -2.34 -3.55 4.75
C MET A 53 -0.89 -3.63 4.25
N ILE A 54 0.10 -3.34 5.10
CA ILE A 54 1.52 -3.43 4.73
C ILE A 54 1.88 -4.86 4.34
N VAL A 55 1.47 -5.85 5.14
CA VAL A 55 1.71 -7.27 4.84
C VAL A 55 1.05 -7.65 3.51
N SER A 56 -0.18 -7.21 3.27
CA SER A 56 -0.88 -7.45 2.01
C SER A 56 -0.17 -6.83 0.81
N ILE A 57 0.31 -5.59 0.92
CA ILE A 57 1.09 -4.93 -0.14
C ILE A 57 2.36 -5.73 -0.46
N ILE A 58 3.10 -6.16 0.56
CA ILE A 58 4.33 -6.94 0.39
C ILE A 58 4.03 -8.29 -0.28
N MET A 59 3.00 -9.00 0.19
CA MET A 59 2.61 -10.29 -0.39
C MET A 59 2.19 -10.15 -1.85
N ASN A 60 1.36 -9.15 -2.17
CA ASN A 60 0.97 -8.86 -3.54
C ASN A 60 2.16 -8.49 -4.43
N TYR A 61 3.12 -7.74 -3.89
CA TYR A 61 4.36 -7.41 -4.61
C TYR A 61 5.20 -8.66 -4.91
N ILE A 62 5.35 -9.57 -3.94
CA ILE A 62 6.05 -10.85 -4.13
C ILE A 62 5.33 -11.71 -5.18
N PHE A 63 4.00 -11.82 -5.11
CA PHE A 63 3.24 -12.56 -6.13
C PHE A 63 3.40 -11.95 -7.53
N GLY A 64 3.40 -10.63 -7.65
CA GLY A 64 3.67 -9.94 -8.91
C GLY A 64 5.06 -10.24 -9.47
N LEU A 65 6.09 -10.23 -8.62
CA LEU A 65 7.46 -10.60 -9.01
C LEU A 65 7.56 -12.08 -9.43
N LEU A 66 6.86 -12.98 -8.75
CA LEU A 66 6.83 -14.41 -9.11
C LEU A 66 6.13 -14.62 -10.45
N VAL A 67 5.03 -13.91 -10.70
CA VAL A 67 4.32 -13.95 -11.98
C VAL A 67 5.22 -13.47 -13.12
N ASP A 68 5.94 -12.37 -12.94
CA ASP A 68 6.87 -11.85 -13.95
C ASP A 68 8.06 -12.81 -14.17
N ARG A 69 8.60 -13.41 -13.11
CA ARG A 69 9.67 -14.41 -13.20
C ARG A 69 9.27 -15.67 -13.98
N TYR A 70 8.03 -16.12 -13.87
CA TYR A 70 7.55 -17.34 -14.52
C TYR A 70 6.71 -17.09 -15.78
N ARG A 71 6.83 -15.90 -16.38
CA ARG A 71 6.02 -15.44 -17.52
C ARG A 71 5.99 -16.40 -18.71
N GLU A 72 7.07 -17.13 -18.94
CA GLU A 72 7.19 -18.16 -20.00
C GLU A 72 6.29 -19.39 -19.76
N SER A 73 5.97 -19.69 -18.49
CA SER A 73 5.14 -20.85 -18.13
C SER A 73 3.72 -20.41 -17.76
N LYS A 74 2.81 -20.48 -18.75
CA LYS A 74 1.39 -20.13 -18.59
C LYS A 74 0.72 -20.82 -17.39
N ILE A 75 1.12 -22.06 -17.09
CA ILE A 75 0.59 -22.83 -15.95
C ILE A 75 1.05 -22.21 -14.62
N LYS A 76 2.34 -21.93 -14.45
CA LYS A 76 2.88 -21.35 -13.21
C LYS A 76 2.31 -19.96 -12.95
N VAL A 77 2.22 -19.12 -13.98
CA VAL A 77 1.57 -17.80 -13.89
C VAL A 77 0.12 -17.93 -13.43
N LYS A 78 -0.67 -18.82 -14.03
CA LYS A 78 -2.06 -19.03 -13.62
C LYS A 78 -2.16 -19.49 -12.16
N VAL A 79 -1.30 -20.39 -11.70
CA VAL A 79 -1.27 -20.84 -10.29
C VAL A 79 -0.95 -19.67 -9.35
N PHE A 80 0.08 -18.87 -9.63
CA PHE A 80 0.43 -17.73 -8.78
C PHE A 80 -0.67 -16.66 -8.74
N LEU A 81 -1.35 -16.41 -9.86
CA LEU A 81 -2.50 -15.50 -9.89
C LEU A 81 -3.68 -16.03 -9.08
N VAL A 82 -4.00 -17.33 -9.19
CA VAL A 82 -5.05 -17.94 -8.36
C VAL A 82 -4.71 -17.86 -6.88
N LEU A 83 -3.47 -18.16 -6.50
CA LEU A 83 -2.99 -18.03 -5.12
C LEU A 83 -3.09 -16.58 -4.61
N MET A 84 -2.70 -15.61 -5.43
CA MET A 84 -2.82 -14.18 -5.11
C MET A 84 -4.29 -13.79 -4.89
N CYS A 85 -5.21 -14.23 -5.75
CA CYS A 85 -6.64 -13.96 -5.57
C CYS A 85 -7.20 -14.61 -4.30
N VAL A 86 -6.88 -15.89 -4.04
CA VAL A 86 -7.32 -16.60 -2.83
C VAL A 86 -6.80 -15.90 -1.57
N TYR A 87 -5.54 -15.47 -1.57
CA TYR A 87 -4.97 -14.71 -0.46
C TYR A 87 -5.71 -13.40 -0.21
N ASN A 88 -5.93 -12.58 -1.24
CA ASN A 88 -6.63 -11.29 -1.08
C ASN A 88 -8.08 -11.47 -0.61
N ILE A 89 -8.80 -12.46 -1.14
CA ILE A 89 -10.15 -12.79 -0.70
C ILE A 89 -10.16 -13.25 0.76
N GLY A 90 -9.19 -14.08 1.16
CA GLY A 90 -9.06 -14.54 2.54
C GLY A 90 -8.79 -13.39 3.52
N VAL A 91 -7.90 -12.45 3.15
CA VAL A 91 -7.64 -11.25 3.95
C VAL A 91 -8.90 -10.38 4.06
N TYR A 92 -9.62 -10.18 2.97
CA TYR A 92 -10.87 -9.42 2.98
C TYR A 92 -11.94 -10.06 3.88
N LEU A 93 -12.10 -11.39 3.80
CA LEU A 93 -13.05 -12.12 4.65
C LEU A 93 -12.68 -12.01 6.12
N TYR A 94 -11.39 -12.18 6.46
CA TYR A 94 -10.90 -12.05 7.84
C TYR A 94 -11.15 -10.65 8.44
N LEU A 95 -11.08 -9.61 7.61
CA LEU A 95 -11.35 -8.23 8.03
C LEU A 95 -12.85 -7.92 8.20
N ASN A 96 -13.73 -8.73 7.60
CA ASN A 96 -15.17 -8.51 7.61
C ASN A 96 -15.92 -9.34 8.68
N ILE A 97 -15.25 -10.33 9.28
CA ILE A 97 -15.71 -11.15 10.41
C ILE A 97 -15.37 -10.45 11.72
#